data_AF-A0A8S2E6S5-F1
#
_entry.id   AF-A0A8S2E6S5-F1
#
_cell.length_a   1.000
_cell.length_b   1.000
_cell.length_c   1.000
_cell.angle_alpha   90.00
_cell.angle_beta   90.00
_cell.angle_gamma   90.00
#
_symmetry.space_group_name_H-M   'P 1'
#
loop_
_entity.id
_entity.type
_entity.pdbx_description
1 polymer ?
#
loop_
_entity_poly.entity_id
_entity_poly.type
_entity_poly.pdbx_seq_one_letter_code
_entity_poly.pdbx_strand_id
1 'polypeptide(L)'
;MSSIVRRDFSSFHSSNVEELLNLTEGDFISLPIPFSLYDYTNDDKIPFGCRMNEKYFLLDNKYVFLNDGGFDCVLRQALEYAHLFQYYIEKQPLRFYDREVSPRLTDMIRKMAGFLCCTTAILIAYLILVENVTFARNSLVTSLNINDKSHIFITSTMYGAYKEYFKEICLNTGTKLYEFLIEFPIDDINKVIDKMKIALKSSQFTYAFFDHIPSIFVIILSN
;
A
#
# COMPACT_ATOMS: atom_id res chain seq x y z
N MET A 1 -30.31 20.96 8.64
CA MET A 1 -30.33 21.25 7.19
C MET A 1 -29.00 20.78 6.64
N SER A 2 -28.97 19.59 6.03
CA SER A 2 -27.73 18.98 5.53
C SER A 2 -27.22 19.78 4.33
N SER A 3 -26.00 20.28 4.39
CA SER A 3 -25.30 20.80 3.22
C SER A 3 -24.98 19.63 2.30
N ILE A 4 -25.94 19.30 1.44
CA ILE A 4 -25.70 18.41 0.31
C ILE A 4 -24.73 19.17 -0.61
N VAL A 5 -23.47 18.74 -0.57
CA VAL A 5 -22.43 19.18 -1.50
C VAL A 5 -22.99 19.05 -2.92
N ARG A 6 -22.94 20.16 -3.67
CA ARG A 6 -23.50 20.23 -5.03
C ARG A 6 -22.77 19.24 -5.94
N ARG A 7 -23.57 18.41 -6.60
CA ARG A 7 -23.18 17.46 -7.64
C ARG A 7 -22.70 18.21 -8.89
N ASP A 8 -21.50 17.89 -9.34
CA ASP A 8 -21.09 18.15 -10.71
C ASP A 8 -20.52 16.86 -11.34
N PHE A 9 -21.15 16.42 -12.44
CA PHE A 9 -20.71 15.42 -13.43
C PHE A 9 -20.88 13.90 -13.24
N SER A 10 -21.55 13.37 -12.22
CA SER A 10 -21.70 11.90 -12.08
C SER A 10 -23.14 11.39 -12.13
N SER A 11 -23.35 10.25 -12.81
CA SER A 11 -24.60 9.46 -12.78
C SER A 11 -24.85 8.78 -11.43
N PHE A 12 -23.92 8.94 -10.47
CA PHE A 12 -23.99 8.31 -9.16
C PHE A 12 -24.61 9.20 -8.08
N HIS A 13 -25.25 8.58 -7.10
CA HIS A 13 -25.94 9.27 -6.01
C HIS A 13 -24.98 9.74 -4.92
N SER A 14 -23.95 8.96 -4.57
CA SER A 14 -22.91 9.35 -3.61
C SER A 14 -21.90 10.33 -4.20
N SER A 15 -21.41 11.25 -3.37
CA SER A 15 -20.18 12.01 -3.64
C SER A 15 -19.00 11.07 -3.94
N ASN A 16 -18.02 11.58 -4.69
CA ASN A 16 -16.78 10.86 -4.92
C ASN A 16 -15.93 10.79 -3.63
N VAL A 17 -14.92 9.92 -3.63
CA VAL A 17 -14.06 9.70 -2.46
C VAL A 17 -13.31 10.97 -2.04
N GLU A 18 -12.83 11.77 -2.99
CA GLU A 18 -12.05 12.99 -2.73
C GLU A 18 -12.86 14.05 -1.96
N GLU A 19 -14.08 14.31 -2.38
CA GLU A 19 -15.01 15.20 -1.69
C GLU A 19 -15.27 14.74 -0.25
N LEU A 20 -15.47 13.44 -0.06
CA LEU A 20 -15.76 12.85 1.25
C LEU A 20 -14.53 12.87 2.17
N LEU A 21 -13.30 12.78 1.64
CA LEU A 21 -12.06 12.89 2.42
C LEU A 21 -11.83 14.31 2.95
N ASN A 22 -12.34 15.33 2.26
CA ASN A 22 -12.23 16.74 2.68
C ASN A 22 -13.22 17.12 3.81
N LEU A 23 -14.15 16.23 4.17
CA LEU A 23 -15.08 16.46 5.28
C LEU A 23 -14.38 16.36 6.64
N THR A 24 -14.78 17.21 7.59
CA THR A 24 -14.32 17.12 8.98
C THR A 24 -14.78 15.81 9.63
N GLU A 25 -14.17 15.41 10.75
CA GLU A 25 -14.57 14.20 11.50
C GLU A 25 -16.05 14.22 11.92
N GLY A 26 -16.60 15.38 12.25
CA GLY A 26 -18.01 15.51 12.64
C GLY A 26 -18.99 15.43 11.48
N ASP A 27 -18.54 15.71 10.26
CA ASP A 27 -19.39 15.79 9.07
C ASP A 27 -19.41 14.47 8.28
N PHE A 28 -18.34 13.67 8.37
CA PHE A 28 -18.27 12.37 7.71
C PHE A 28 -18.99 11.30 8.53
N ILE A 29 -20.04 10.71 7.96
CA ILE A 29 -20.79 9.63 8.60
C ILE A 29 -20.38 8.30 7.96
N SER A 30 -19.75 7.44 8.76
CA SER A 30 -19.41 6.08 8.36
C SER A 30 -20.68 5.22 8.20
N LEU A 31 -20.74 4.42 7.14
CA LEU A 31 -21.86 3.51 6.91
C LEU A 31 -21.75 2.29 7.84
N PRO A 32 -22.87 1.83 8.44
CA PRO A 32 -22.83 0.62 9.24
C PRO A 32 -22.41 -0.58 8.39
N ILE A 33 -21.71 -1.52 9.02
CA ILE A 33 -21.40 -2.80 8.40
C ILE A 33 -22.69 -3.63 8.35
N PRO A 34 -23.08 -4.18 7.18
CA PRO A 34 -24.37 -4.84 7.02
C PRO A 34 -24.43 -6.26 7.60
N PHE A 35 -23.37 -6.69 8.29
CA PHE A 35 -23.23 -8.00 8.90
C PHE A 35 -22.45 -7.89 10.22
N SER A 36 -22.56 -8.93 11.05
CA SER A 36 -21.85 -8.99 12.33
C SER A 36 -20.35 -9.07 12.10
N LEU A 37 -19.60 -8.28 12.87
CA LEU A 37 -18.15 -8.39 12.95
C LEU A 37 -17.78 -9.39 14.06
N TYR A 38 -16.84 -10.28 13.75
CA TYR A 38 -15.99 -10.92 14.74
C TYR A 38 -15.42 -9.88 15.71
N ASP A 39 -15.71 -10.10 16.98
CA ASP A 39 -15.32 -9.22 18.06
C ASP A 39 -13.96 -9.62 18.61
N TYR A 40 -12.92 -8.96 18.11
CA TYR A 40 -11.56 -9.16 18.60
C TYR A 40 -11.34 -8.64 20.04
N THR A 41 -12.27 -7.84 20.60
CA THR A 41 -12.12 -7.26 21.95
C THR A 41 -12.58 -8.22 23.04
N ASN A 42 -13.52 -9.11 22.71
CA ASN A 42 -14.00 -10.19 23.58
C ASN A 42 -13.22 -11.50 23.40
N ASP A 43 -12.20 -11.48 22.54
CA ASP A 43 -11.28 -12.58 22.40
C ASP A 43 -10.19 -12.44 23.46
N ASP A 44 -10.12 -13.38 24.42
CA ASP A 44 -9.01 -13.45 25.38
C ASP A 44 -7.68 -13.26 24.64
N LYS A 45 -6.70 -12.58 25.27
CA LYS A 45 -5.37 -12.23 24.70
C LYS A 45 -5.03 -13.07 23.46
N ILE A 46 -5.19 -12.46 22.27
CA ILE A 46 -4.89 -13.10 20.98
C ILE A 46 -3.51 -13.76 21.10
N PRO A 47 -3.43 -15.10 21.04
CA PRO A 47 -2.17 -15.79 21.25
C PRO A 47 -1.25 -15.57 20.05
N PHE A 48 0.07 -15.53 20.28
CA PHE A 48 1.07 -15.68 19.23
C PHE A 48 1.47 -17.16 19.06
N GLY A 49 2.17 -17.48 17.97
CA GLY A 49 2.69 -18.82 17.67
C GLY A 49 1.63 -19.75 17.08
N CYS A 50 1.79 -21.07 17.28
CA CYS A 50 0.92 -22.09 16.67
C CYS A 50 -0.57 -21.90 16.97
N ARG A 51 -0.90 -21.44 18.18
CA ARG A 51 -2.29 -21.15 18.59
C ARG A 51 -2.93 -20.05 17.77
N MET A 52 -2.14 -19.09 17.28
CA MET A 52 -2.62 -18.06 16.35
C MET A 52 -3.01 -18.68 15.02
N ASN A 53 -2.13 -19.53 14.47
CA ASN A 53 -2.34 -20.22 13.20
C ASN A 53 -3.59 -21.10 13.24
N GLU A 54 -3.74 -21.90 14.29
CA GLU A 54 -4.90 -22.80 14.47
C GLU A 54 -6.23 -22.04 14.52
N LYS A 55 -6.25 -20.87 15.17
CA LYS A 55 -7.47 -20.13 15.43
C LYS A 55 -7.84 -19.15 14.31
N TYR A 56 -6.88 -18.38 13.82
CA TYR A 56 -7.14 -17.24 12.94
C TYR A 56 -6.69 -17.43 11.50
N PHE A 57 -5.96 -18.49 11.17
CA PHE A 57 -5.51 -18.73 9.80
C PHE A 57 -6.12 -20.03 9.25
N LEU A 58 -6.07 -20.16 7.92
CA LEU A 58 -6.52 -21.34 7.17
C LEU A 58 -5.34 -22.15 6.62
N LEU A 59 -4.14 -21.96 7.19
CA LEU A 59 -2.93 -22.67 6.78
C LEU A 59 -3.10 -24.19 6.99
N ASP A 60 -2.58 -24.97 6.04
CA ASP A 60 -2.55 -26.42 6.15
C ASP A 60 -1.58 -26.84 7.27
N ASN A 61 -2.10 -27.45 8.33
CA ASN A 61 -1.35 -27.85 9.51
C ASN A 61 -0.30 -28.95 9.27
N LYS A 62 -0.26 -29.54 8.07
CA LYS A 62 0.80 -30.46 7.65
C LYS A 62 2.10 -29.76 7.29
N TYR A 63 2.05 -28.45 7.06
CA TYR A 63 3.20 -27.66 6.62
C TYR A 63 3.53 -26.57 7.63
N VAL A 64 4.82 -26.28 7.76
CA VAL A 64 5.32 -25.12 8.49
C VAL A 64 5.74 -24.09 7.45
N PHE A 65 4.96 -23.01 7.35
CA PHE A 65 5.26 -21.90 6.47
C PHE A 65 6.33 -21.02 7.11
N LEU A 66 7.46 -20.84 6.42
CA LEU A 66 8.62 -20.08 6.89
C LEU A 66 8.88 -18.81 6.05
N ASN A 67 8.12 -18.62 4.98
CA ASN A 67 8.31 -17.53 4.02
C ASN A 67 6.99 -16.78 3.77
N ASP A 68 6.42 -16.23 4.83
CA ASP A 68 5.19 -15.43 4.75
C ASP A 68 5.43 -14.12 3.96
N GLY A 69 6.69 -13.64 3.90
CA GLY A 69 7.06 -12.47 3.11
C GLY A 69 6.97 -12.64 1.58
N GLY A 70 6.77 -13.87 1.08
CA GLY A 70 6.58 -14.14 -0.35
C GLY A 70 5.11 -14.09 -0.76
N PHE A 71 4.33 -15.06 -0.27
CA PHE A 71 2.89 -15.16 -0.48
C PHE A 71 2.25 -15.68 0.80
N ASP A 72 1.43 -14.86 1.44
CA ASP A 72 0.78 -15.19 2.71
C ASP A 72 -0.75 -15.35 2.54
N CYS A 73 -1.38 -15.83 3.60
CA CYS A 73 -2.82 -15.87 3.75
C CYS A 73 -3.32 -14.72 4.64
N VAL A 74 -4.57 -14.32 4.40
CA VAL A 74 -5.27 -13.39 5.29
C VAL A 74 -5.81 -14.12 6.51
N LEU A 75 -6.18 -13.37 7.55
CA LEU A 75 -6.96 -13.91 8.66
C LEU A 75 -8.28 -14.52 8.14
N ARG A 76 -8.68 -15.66 8.71
CA ARG A 76 -9.93 -16.37 8.43
C ARG A 76 -11.13 -15.44 8.46
N GLN A 77 -11.21 -14.61 9.49
CA GLN A 77 -12.30 -13.63 9.67
C GLN A 77 -12.29 -12.57 8.57
N ALA A 78 -11.11 -12.13 8.10
CA ALA A 78 -11.01 -11.18 6.99
C ALA A 78 -11.49 -11.81 5.67
N LEU A 79 -11.15 -13.09 5.43
CA LEU A 79 -11.67 -13.85 4.29
C LEU A 79 -13.20 -14.01 4.36
N GLU A 80 -13.74 -14.35 5.54
CA GLU A 80 -15.18 -14.46 5.77
C GLU A 80 -15.89 -13.14 5.46
N TYR A 81 -15.34 -11.99 5.90
CA TYR A 81 -15.88 -10.68 5.55
C TYR A 81 -15.84 -10.38 4.06
N ALA A 82 -14.75 -10.76 3.36
CA ALA A 82 -14.66 -10.59 1.93
C ALA A 82 -15.79 -11.37 1.20
N HIS A 83 -16.07 -12.60 1.63
CA HIS A 83 -17.19 -13.38 1.10
C HIS A 83 -18.55 -12.75 1.43
N LEU A 84 -18.76 -12.28 2.66
CA LEU A 84 -20.01 -11.62 3.05
C LEU A 84 -20.27 -10.36 2.22
N PHE A 85 -19.23 -9.56 1.93
CA PHE A 85 -19.34 -8.43 1.02
C PHE A 85 -19.67 -8.86 -0.40
N GLN A 86 -19.05 -9.91 -0.94
CA GLN A 86 -19.40 -10.44 -2.27
C GLN A 86 -20.90 -10.76 -2.35
N TYR A 87 -21.44 -11.55 -1.41
CA TYR A 87 -22.88 -11.85 -1.37
C TYR A 87 -23.75 -10.60 -1.19
N TYR A 88 -23.31 -9.64 -0.38
CA TYR A 88 -24.05 -8.40 -0.14
C TYR A 88 -24.15 -7.52 -1.39
N ILE A 89 -23.05 -7.42 -2.14
CA ILE A 89 -22.97 -6.68 -3.41
C ILE A 89 -23.94 -7.30 -4.42
N GLU A 90 -23.92 -8.62 -4.59
CA GLU A 90 -24.76 -9.32 -5.57
C GLU A 90 -26.27 -9.16 -5.29
N LYS A 91 -26.68 -8.97 -4.04
CA LYS A 91 -28.10 -8.75 -3.70
C LYS A 91 -28.66 -7.45 -4.25
N GLN A 92 -27.84 -6.41 -4.41
CA GLN A 92 -28.24 -5.14 -5.02
C GLN A 92 -27.00 -4.33 -5.47
N PRO A 93 -26.39 -4.67 -6.61
CA PRO A 93 -25.11 -4.08 -7.02
C PRO A 93 -25.21 -2.57 -7.24
N LEU A 94 -26.34 -2.10 -7.78
CA LEU A 94 -26.56 -0.66 -7.97
C LEU A 94 -26.48 0.08 -6.64
N ARG A 95 -27.13 -0.37 -5.56
CA ARG A 95 -27.05 0.31 -4.25
C ARG A 95 -25.60 0.40 -3.77
N PHE A 96 -24.85 -0.70 -3.90
CA PHE A 96 -23.48 -0.73 -3.42
C PHE A 96 -22.58 0.24 -4.19
N TYR A 97 -22.53 0.13 -5.51
CA TYR A 97 -21.64 0.95 -6.34
C TYR A 97 -22.09 2.42 -6.45
N ASP A 98 -23.39 2.70 -6.37
CA ASP A 98 -23.95 4.05 -6.48
C ASP A 98 -23.90 4.85 -5.18
N ARG A 99 -23.96 4.17 -4.03
CA ARG A 99 -24.23 4.83 -2.73
C ARG A 99 -23.25 4.47 -1.63
N GLU A 100 -22.68 3.27 -1.67
CA GLU A 100 -21.97 2.73 -0.52
C GLU A 100 -20.46 2.62 -0.72
N VAL A 101 -20.00 2.38 -1.95
CA VAL A 101 -18.57 2.16 -2.21
C VAL A 101 -17.74 3.39 -1.84
N SER A 102 -18.14 4.61 -2.25
CA SER A 102 -17.37 5.82 -1.96
C SER A 102 -17.29 6.10 -0.45
N PRO A 103 -18.39 6.13 0.34
CA PRO A 103 -18.29 6.30 1.78
C PRO A 103 -17.49 5.19 2.48
N ARG A 104 -17.61 3.93 2.03
CA ARG A 104 -16.85 2.81 2.62
C ARG A 104 -15.35 2.94 2.34
N LEU A 105 -14.96 3.34 1.13
CA LEU A 105 -13.55 3.60 0.78
C LEU A 105 -13.00 4.79 1.58
N THR A 106 -13.76 5.88 1.70
CA THR A 106 -13.36 7.03 2.53
C THR A 106 -13.14 6.62 3.98
N ASP A 107 -14.05 5.86 4.58
CA ASP A 107 -13.91 5.36 5.95
C ASP A 107 -12.64 4.51 6.13
N MET A 108 -12.36 3.62 5.16
CA MET A 108 -11.15 2.80 5.16
C MET A 108 -9.88 3.66 5.03
N ILE A 109 -9.85 4.64 4.12
CA ILE A 109 -8.70 5.53 3.94
C ILE A 109 -8.43 6.34 5.22
N ARG A 110 -9.48 6.89 5.85
CA ARG A 110 -9.33 7.64 7.12
C ARG A 110 -8.78 6.76 8.24
N LYS A 111 -9.25 5.51 8.37
CA LYS A 111 -8.73 4.54 9.34
C LYS A 111 -7.27 4.16 9.06
N MET A 112 -6.94 3.91 7.79
CA MET A 112 -5.56 3.62 7.37
C MET A 112 -4.63 4.81 7.64
N ALA A 113 -5.11 6.03 7.40
CA ALA A 113 -4.35 7.25 7.68
C ALA A 113 -4.07 7.40 9.18
N GLY A 114 -5.05 7.10 10.04
CA GLY A 114 -4.85 7.05 11.48
C GLY A 114 -3.78 6.03 11.89
N PHE A 115 -3.81 4.83 11.30
CA PHE A 115 -2.81 3.79 11.51
C PHE A 115 -1.40 4.22 11.05
N LEU A 116 -1.29 4.93 9.93
CA LEU A 116 -0.04 5.47 9.39
C LEU A 116 0.40 6.78 10.05
N CYS A 117 -0.33 7.27 11.05
CA CYS A 117 -0.13 8.59 11.67
C CYS A 117 -0.17 9.77 10.66
N CYS A 118 -0.86 9.60 9.54
CA CYS A 118 -1.12 10.59 8.51
C CYS A 118 -2.44 11.32 8.78
N THR A 119 -2.55 12.04 9.90
CA THR A 119 -3.86 12.51 10.40
C THR A 119 -4.32 13.87 9.85
N THR A 120 -3.50 14.58 9.09
CA THR A 120 -3.92 15.85 8.48
C THR A 120 -4.73 15.57 7.22
N ALA A 121 -5.77 16.37 6.96
CA ALA A 121 -6.60 16.22 5.76
C ALA A 121 -5.77 16.22 4.45
N ILE A 122 -4.69 17.01 4.44
CA ILE A 122 -3.73 17.06 3.33
C ILE A 122 -3.07 15.69 3.12
N LEU A 123 -2.56 15.05 4.19
CA LEU A 123 -1.91 13.75 4.08
C LEU A 123 -2.90 12.63 3.73
N ILE A 124 -4.13 12.72 4.25
CA ILE A 124 -5.21 11.79 3.94
C ILE A 124 -5.54 11.82 2.44
N ALA A 125 -5.59 13.01 1.83
CA ALA A 125 -5.88 13.17 0.41
C ALA A 125 -4.81 12.54 -0.51
N TYR A 126 -3.59 12.30 -0.01
CA TYR A 126 -2.53 11.62 -0.75
C TYR A 126 -2.53 10.09 -0.58
N LEU A 127 -3.40 9.53 0.26
CA LEU A 127 -3.53 8.08 0.42
C LEU A 127 -4.47 7.51 -0.65
N ILE A 128 -3.88 6.80 -1.60
CA ILE A 128 -4.58 6.16 -2.71
C ILE A 128 -4.47 4.65 -2.57
N LEU A 129 -5.59 3.96 -2.84
CA LEU A 129 -5.69 2.52 -2.83
C LEU A 129 -5.43 1.98 -4.23
N VAL A 130 -4.58 0.97 -4.31
CA VAL A 130 -4.18 0.31 -5.55
C VAL A 130 -4.09 -1.19 -5.31
N GLU A 131 -4.17 -1.97 -6.38
CA GLU A 131 -4.31 -3.42 -6.31
C GLU A 131 -3.09 -4.10 -5.69
N ASN A 132 -1.89 -3.60 -5.97
CA ASN A 132 -0.64 -4.11 -5.42
C ASN A 132 0.53 -3.13 -5.66
N VAL A 133 1.68 -3.44 -5.05
CA VAL A 133 2.91 -2.63 -5.14
C VAL A 133 3.44 -2.54 -6.58
N THR A 134 3.29 -3.58 -7.40
CA THR A 134 3.73 -3.55 -8.81
C THR A 134 2.90 -2.56 -9.62
N PHE A 135 1.58 -2.54 -9.44
CA PHE A 135 0.69 -1.55 -10.06
C PHE A 135 1.04 -0.14 -9.59
N ALA A 136 1.21 0.06 -8.27
CA ALA A 136 1.60 1.35 -7.68
C ALA A 136 2.88 1.88 -8.32
N ARG A 137 3.92 1.03 -8.39
CA ARG A 137 5.22 1.36 -8.94
C ARG A 137 5.15 1.68 -10.43
N ASN A 138 4.50 0.83 -11.23
CA ASN A 138 4.40 1.04 -12.67
C ASN A 138 3.65 2.33 -12.99
N SER A 139 2.55 2.61 -12.26
CA SER A 139 1.79 3.86 -12.38
C SER A 139 2.66 5.07 -12.02
N LEU A 140 3.41 5.01 -10.92
CA LEU A 140 4.35 6.07 -10.53
C LEU A 140 5.39 6.30 -11.63
N VAL A 141 6.14 5.26 -12.03
CA VAL A 141 7.25 5.41 -12.98
C VAL A 141 6.76 5.88 -14.36
N THR A 142 5.62 5.40 -14.82
CA THR A 142 5.02 5.82 -16.11
C THR A 142 4.59 7.29 -16.07
N SER A 143 4.23 7.83 -14.89
CA SER A 143 3.87 9.24 -14.73
C SER A 143 5.08 10.18 -14.71
N LEU A 144 6.30 9.66 -14.53
CA LEU A 144 7.52 10.45 -14.50
C LEU A 144 8.00 10.77 -15.92
N ASN A 145 8.49 11.99 -16.12
CA ASN A 145 9.08 12.41 -17.39
C ASN A 145 10.54 11.91 -17.51
N ILE A 146 10.71 10.61 -17.65
CA ILE A 146 12.02 9.96 -17.85
C ILE A 146 12.41 10.06 -19.32
N ASN A 147 13.58 10.65 -19.57
CA ASN A 147 14.16 10.88 -20.90
C ASN A 147 15.68 10.72 -20.88
N ASP A 148 16.33 10.91 -22.03
CA ASP A 148 17.78 10.81 -22.24
C ASP A 148 18.64 11.72 -21.33
N LYS A 149 18.05 12.80 -20.79
CA LYS A 149 18.70 13.71 -19.84
C LYS A 149 18.50 13.31 -18.38
N SER A 150 17.64 12.33 -18.13
CA SER A 150 17.36 11.85 -16.78
C SER A 150 18.46 10.91 -16.32
N HIS A 151 18.76 10.92 -15.02
CA HIS A 151 19.62 9.92 -14.38
C HIS A 151 18.88 9.27 -13.21
N ILE A 152 18.87 7.94 -13.18
CA ILE A 152 18.15 7.14 -12.19
C ILE A 152 19.16 6.49 -11.24
N PHE A 153 18.92 6.60 -9.93
CA PHE A 153 19.66 5.91 -8.89
C PHE A 153 18.83 4.76 -8.31
N ILE A 154 19.41 3.57 -8.23
CA ILE A 154 18.84 2.40 -7.54
C ILE A 154 19.90 1.73 -6.66
N THR A 155 19.50 0.82 -5.78
CA THR A 155 20.42 0.00 -5.00
C THR A 155 20.58 -1.40 -5.60
N SER A 156 21.71 -2.06 -5.33
CA SER A 156 21.92 -3.44 -5.76
C SER A 156 21.03 -4.46 -5.05
N THR A 157 20.34 -4.06 -3.98
CA THR A 157 19.39 -4.90 -3.26
C THR A 157 17.97 -4.82 -3.83
N MET A 158 17.73 -3.92 -4.79
CA MET A 158 16.41 -3.71 -5.38
C MET A 158 15.81 -5.00 -5.93
N TYR A 159 14.50 -5.17 -5.76
CA TYR A 159 13.78 -6.33 -6.29
C TYR A 159 14.08 -6.55 -7.79
N GLY A 160 14.42 -7.78 -8.16
CA GLY A 160 15.00 -8.09 -9.48
C GLY A 160 14.11 -7.68 -10.65
N ALA A 161 12.80 -7.93 -10.56
CA ALA A 161 11.86 -7.51 -11.60
C ALA A 161 11.81 -5.98 -11.77
N TYR A 162 12.11 -5.22 -10.70
CA TYR A 162 12.17 -3.77 -10.77
C TYR A 162 13.44 -3.28 -11.45
N LYS A 163 14.57 -3.94 -11.23
CA LYS A 163 15.82 -3.65 -11.95
C LYS A 163 15.67 -3.87 -13.45
N GLU A 164 15.10 -5.01 -13.86
CA GLU A 164 14.90 -5.30 -15.29
C GLU A 164 13.97 -4.28 -15.95
N TYR A 165 12.91 -3.86 -15.25
CA TYR A 165 12.04 -2.80 -15.74
C TYR A 165 12.77 -1.45 -15.93
N PHE A 166 13.65 -1.05 -15.00
CA PHE A 166 14.46 0.15 -15.19
C PHE A 166 15.48 0.02 -16.32
N LYS A 167 16.05 -1.17 -16.55
CA LYS A 167 16.91 -1.42 -17.71
C LYS A 167 16.13 -1.28 -19.02
N GLU A 168 14.89 -1.78 -19.08
CA GLU A 168 14.01 -1.59 -20.23
C GLU A 168 13.71 -0.10 -20.49
N ILE A 169 13.44 0.67 -19.44
CA ILE A 169 13.28 2.13 -19.55
C ILE A 169 14.54 2.79 -20.11
N CYS A 170 15.73 2.37 -19.68
CA CYS A 170 17.01 2.87 -20.22
C CYS A 170 17.15 2.58 -21.71
N LEU A 171 16.81 1.36 -22.13
CA LEU A 171 16.84 0.97 -23.54
C LEU A 171 15.87 1.82 -24.38
N ASN A 172 14.67 2.10 -23.86
CA ASN A 172 13.62 2.81 -24.60
C ASN A 172 13.82 4.34 -24.64
N THR A 173 14.41 4.92 -23.60
CA THR A 173 14.51 6.39 -23.45
C THR A 173 15.93 6.95 -23.61
N GLY A 174 16.95 6.09 -23.57
CA GLY A 174 18.35 6.51 -23.52
C GLY A 174 18.79 7.07 -22.16
N THR A 175 17.94 7.02 -21.12
CA THR A 175 18.30 7.44 -19.76
C THR A 175 19.44 6.58 -19.19
N LYS A 176 20.14 7.09 -18.16
CA LYS A 176 21.21 6.34 -17.48
C LYS A 176 20.72 5.82 -16.13
N LEU A 177 21.02 4.56 -15.87
CA LEU A 177 20.81 3.89 -14.58
C LEU A 177 22.14 3.75 -13.84
N TYR A 178 22.15 4.20 -12.58
CA TYR A 178 23.23 3.99 -11.64
C TYR A 178 22.77 3.03 -10.56
N GLU A 179 23.44 1.89 -10.44
CA GLU A 179 23.21 0.92 -9.38
C GLU A 179 24.27 1.07 -8.30
N PHE A 180 23.86 1.51 -7.11
CA PHE A 180 24.72 1.58 -5.94
C PHE A 180 24.89 0.19 -5.31
N LEU A 181 26.12 -0.32 -5.34
CA LEU A 181 26.44 -1.61 -4.76
C LEU A 181 26.42 -1.55 -3.22
N ILE A 182 25.52 -2.33 -2.64
CA ILE A 182 25.53 -2.70 -1.23
C ILE A 182 26.22 -4.05 -1.10
N GLU A 183 27.39 -4.04 -0.47
CA GLU A 183 28.20 -5.24 -0.25
C GLU A 183 27.80 -5.93 1.06
N PHE A 184 27.81 -7.26 1.04
CA PHE A 184 27.52 -8.11 2.20
C PHE A 184 28.77 -8.89 2.63
N PRO A 185 28.93 -9.23 3.92
CA PRO A 185 28.05 -8.88 5.04
C PRO A 185 28.10 -7.39 5.42
N ILE A 186 27.01 -6.88 5.99
CA ILE A 186 26.93 -5.49 6.47
C ILE A 186 27.20 -5.49 7.97
N ASP A 187 28.31 -4.90 8.38
CA ASP A 187 28.66 -4.75 9.80
C ASP A 187 27.91 -3.59 10.47
N ASP A 188 27.67 -2.51 9.72
CA ASP A 188 27.01 -1.29 10.20
C ASP A 188 26.23 -0.63 9.07
N ILE A 189 24.90 -0.64 9.20
CA ILE A 189 23.98 -0.08 8.22
C ILE A 189 24.15 1.44 8.04
N ASN A 190 24.58 2.15 9.09
CA ASN A 190 24.79 3.60 9.01
C ASN A 190 25.94 3.94 8.05
N LYS A 191 27.00 3.11 8.03
CA LYS A 191 28.10 3.28 7.07
C LYS A 191 27.64 3.07 5.63
N VAL A 192 26.72 2.14 5.39
CA VAL A 192 26.11 1.94 4.06
C VAL A 192 25.29 3.17 3.67
N ILE A 193 24.46 3.67 4.58
CA ILE A 193 23.63 4.86 4.38
C ILE A 193 24.51 6.10 4.12
N ASP A 194 25.60 6.28 4.86
CA ASP A 194 26.51 7.42 4.66
C ASP A 194 27.26 7.33 3.33
N LYS A 195 27.73 6.14 2.94
CA LYS A 195 28.30 5.92 1.59
C LYS A 195 27.27 6.22 0.49
N MET A 196 26.02 5.80 0.68
CA MET A 196 24.93 6.05 -0.25
C MET A 196 24.62 7.56 -0.36
N LYS A 197 24.60 8.30 0.76
CA LYS A 197 24.47 9.76 0.78
C LYS A 197 25.60 10.45 0.03
N ILE A 198 26.84 9.98 0.17
CA ILE A 198 28.00 10.50 -0.58
C ILE A 198 27.82 10.24 -2.08
N ALA A 199 27.44 9.01 -2.46
CA ALA A 199 27.20 8.65 -3.86
C ALA A 199 26.10 9.53 -4.49
N LEU A 200 24.98 9.74 -3.80
CA LEU A 200 23.90 10.62 -4.24
C LEU A 200 24.33 12.07 -4.44
N LYS A 201 25.29 12.57 -3.66
CA LYS A 201 25.85 13.93 -3.80
C LYS A 201 26.92 14.04 -4.89
N SER A 202 27.51 12.92 -5.32
CA SER A 202 28.62 12.89 -6.28
C SER A 202 28.20 13.15 -7.72
N SER A 203 26.90 13.09 -8.01
CA SER A 203 26.32 13.22 -9.35
C SER A 203 24.93 13.81 -9.24
N GLN A 204 24.44 14.42 -10.33
CA GLN A 204 23.07 14.91 -10.39
C GLN A 204 22.15 13.78 -10.85
N PHE A 205 21.41 13.21 -9.90
CA PHE A 205 20.34 12.25 -10.16
C PHE A 205 19.00 12.97 -10.27
N THR A 206 18.18 12.57 -11.25
CA THR A 206 16.81 13.09 -11.42
C THR A 206 15.84 12.33 -10.54
N TYR A 207 16.00 11.01 -10.46
CA TYR A 207 15.14 10.11 -9.69
C TYR A 207 16.01 9.14 -8.89
N ALA A 208 15.57 8.81 -7.67
CA ALA A 208 16.21 7.81 -6.83
C ALA A 208 15.14 6.91 -6.22
N PHE A 209 15.31 5.61 -6.36
CA PHE A 209 14.37 4.60 -5.88
C PHE A 209 15.05 3.72 -4.83
N PHE A 210 14.39 3.58 -3.68
CA PHE A 210 14.90 2.85 -2.52
C PHE A 210 13.84 1.86 -2.02
N ASP A 211 14.30 0.69 -1.60
CA ASP A 211 13.50 -0.23 -0.81
C ASP A 211 13.71 0.07 0.68
N HIS A 212 12.64 0.12 1.47
CA HIS A 212 12.77 0.23 2.92
C HIS A 212 13.27 -1.10 3.52
N ILE A 213 12.70 -2.21 3.05
CA ILE A 213 13.12 -3.58 3.33
C ILE A 213 13.26 -4.30 1.99
N PRO A 214 14.48 -4.61 1.54
CA PRO A 214 14.68 -5.29 0.26
C PRO A 214 14.12 -6.71 0.29
N SER A 215 13.55 -7.17 -0.83
CA SER A 215 12.81 -8.45 -0.90
C SER A 215 13.64 -9.69 -0.57
N ILE A 216 14.95 -9.68 -0.85
CA ILE A 216 15.84 -10.86 -0.69
C ILE A 216 16.77 -10.70 0.51
N PHE A 217 16.89 -9.48 1.06
CA PHE A 217 17.90 -9.15 2.06
C PHE A 217 17.22 -8.72 3.36
N VAL A 218 17.56 -9.37 4.47
CA VAL A 218 17.01 -9.07 5.80
C VAL A 218 17.70 -7.85 6.41
N ILE A 219 17.53 -6.70 5.76
CA ILE A 219 18.07 -5.41 6.21
C ILE A 219 16.98 -4.35 6.15
N ILE A 220 17.07 -3.36 7.04
CA ILE A 220 16.21 -2.19 7.03
C ILE A 220 17.07 -1.00 6.62
N LEU A 221 16.70 -0.33 5.53
CA LEU A 221 17.40 0.86 5.01
C LEU A 221 16.77 2.13 5.57
N SER A 222 16.84 2.31 6.89
CA SER A 222 16.33 3.50 7.59
C SER A 222 17.25 3.94 8.72
N ASN A 223 17.15 5.22 9.10
CA ASN A 223 17.80 5.82 10.27
C ASN A 223 16.82 5.92 11.44
#